data_AF-A0A2E1N077-F1
#
_entry.id   AF-A0A2E1N077-F1
#
_cell.length_a   1.000
_cell.length_b   1.000
_cell.length_c   1.000
_cell.angle_alpha   90.00
_cell.angle_beta   90.00
_cell.angle_gamma   90.00
#
_symmetry.space_group_name_H-M   'P 1'
#
loop_
_entity.id
_entity.type
_entity.pdbx_description
1 polymer ?
#
loop_
_entity_poly.entity_id
_entity_poly.type
_entity_poly.pdbx_seq_one_letter_code
_entity_poly.pdbx_strand_id
1 'polypeptide(L)'
;MILFISFFMFSLAFSSSDAVAAVVGNKIILKSSVQEQVNMFLQRSPSSSVVGLESSVLNHLIEQEVLVYFAEKDTSLLVDFSRADMIVDERFDFFKKNLGSVSAVEDYFGSSKTEIKDVLLKEARSLLLAESFKQKLYSGVSVSYNDVSSFYLSYKDSLPLTPFRYNYSIYALPSILKTPSLEKSFATADSVFAEIKKGLLLMGFIVFILVETLDLLGEELLYRSLKRQLFP
;
A
#
# COMPACT_ATOMS: atom_id res chain seq x y z
N MET A 1 -20.25 -13.01 -41.26
CA MET A 1 -20.54 -12.58 -39.88
C MET A 1 -19.21 -12.46 -39.18
N ILE A 2 -18.84 -11.20 -38.94
CA ILE A 2 -17.51 -10.69 -38.61
C ILE A 2 -17.29 -10.73 -37.08
N LEU A 3 -16.03 -10.93 -36.67
CA LEU A 3 -15.43 -10.59 -35.37
C LEU A 3 -15.88 -11.36 -34.11
N PHE A 4 -14.99 -12.18 -33.54
CA PHE A 4 -14.57 -12.05 -32.13
C PHE A 4 -13.30 -12.85 -31.81
N ILE A 5 -12.25 -12.68 -32.64
CA ILE A 5 -10.88 -13.02 -32.23
C ILE A 5 -10.32 -11.74 -31.63
N SER A 6 -10.71 -11.46 -30.37
CA SER A 6 -9.96 -10.53 -29.52
C SER A 6 -8.91 -11.35 -28.81
N PHE A 7 -7.83 -11.59 -29.54
CA PHE A 7 -6.56 -12.03 -28.99
C PHE A 7 -6.13 -10.93 -28.01
N PHE A 8 -6.28 -11.21 -26.71
CA PHE A 8 -5.72 -10.40 -25.64
C PHE A 8 -4.20 -10.43 -25.81
N MET A 9 -3.67 -9.49 -26.60
CA MET A 9 -2.25 -9.15 -26.65
C MET A 9 -1.87 -8.61 -25.27
N PHE A 10 -1.64 -9.51 -24.33
CA PHE A 10 -0.88 -9.22 -23.13
C PHE A 10 0.53 -8.90 -23.61
N SER A 11 0.84 -7.61 -23.70
CA SER A 11 2.18 -7.13 -23.98
C SER A 11 3.08 -7.56 -22.81
N LEU A 12 3.71 -8.72 -22.94
CA LEU A 12 4.89 -9.07 -22.18
C LEU A 12 6.00 -8.15 -22.66
N ALA A 13 6.12 -6.99 -22.01
CA ALA A 13 7.33 -6.20 -22.06
C ALA A 13 8.44 -6.97 -21.32
N PHE A 14 9.01 -7.97 -21.98
CA PHE A 14 10.26 -8.58 -21.55
C PHE A 14 11.38 -7.61 -21.94
N SER A 15 11.82 -6.78 -20.99
CA SER A 15 13.07 -6.03 -21.14
C SER A 15 14.25 -6.93 -20.74
N SER A 16 14.93 -7.43 -21.76
CA SER A 16 16.16 -8.23 -21.69
C SER A 16 17.37 -7.36 -21.34
N SER A 17 17.53 -7.07 -20.06
CA SER A 17 18.78 -6.87 -19.31
C SER A 17 18.40 -6.13 -18.03
N ASP A 18 18.38 -6.84 -16.91
CA ASP A 18 18.01 -6.24 -15.65
C ASP A 18 19.13 -5.29 -15.19
N ALA A 19 18.79 -4.03 -14.98
CA ALA A 19 19.74 -3.02 -14.53
C ALA A 19 20.00 -3.17 -13.04
N VAL A 20 21.24 -2.92 -12.61
CA VAL A 20 21.57 -2.87 -11.18
C VAL A 20 21.07 -1.55 -10.59
N ALA A 21 20.21 -1.62 -9.58
CA ALA A 21 19.75 -0.46 -8.83
C ALA A 21 20.70 -0.14 -7.66
N ALA A 22 21.20 -1.15 -6.95
CA ALA A 22 22.17 -0.99 -5.86
C ALA A 22 22.96 -2.28 -5.61
N VAL A 23 24.09 -2.16 -4.90
CA VAL A 23 24.92 -3.29 -4.45
C VAL A 23 25.16 -3.16 -2.95
N VAL A 24 24.86 -4.21 -2.19
CA VAL A 24 24.99 -4.26 -0.73
C VAL A 24 25.84 -5.47 -0.36
N GLY A 25 27.11 -5.25 -0.02
CA GLY A 25 28.06 -6.34 0.21
C GLY A 25 28.21 -7.22 -1.03
N ASN A 26 27.73 -8.46 -0.93
CA ASN A 26 27.77 -9.44 -2.03
C ASN A 26 26.41 -9.61 -2.74
N LYS A 27 25.37 -8.89 -2.31
CA LYS A 27 24.03 -8.94 -2.91
C LYS A 27 23.81 -7.77 -3.86
N ILE A 28 23.10 -8.04 -4.95
CA ILE A 28 22.75 -7.07 -5.98
C ILE A 28 21.24 -6.86 -5.92
N ILE A 29 20.81 -5.60 -5.82
CA ILE A 29 19.41 -5.19 -5.92
C ILE A 29 19.16 -4.76 -7.36
N LEU A 30 18.22 -5.45 -8.00
CA LEU A 30 17.87 -5.25 -9.40
C LEU A 30 16.77 -4.20 -9.54
N LYS A 31 16.79 -3.46 -10.67
CA LYS A 31 15.79 -2.44 -10.98
C LYS A 31 14.41 -3.07 -11.18
N SER A 32 14.34 -4.28 -11.76
CA SER A 32 13.08 -5.02 -11.89
C SER A 32 12.43 -5.28 -10.52
N SER A 33 13.21 -5.66 -9.51
CA SER A 33 12.71 -5.95 -8.16
C SER A 33 12.16 -4.70 -7.47
N VAL A 34 12.83 -3.56 -7.65
CA VAL A 34 12.33 -2.25 -7.17
C VAL A 34 10.98 -1.95 -7.83
N GLN A 35 10.90 -2.10 -9.16
CA GLN A 35 9.68 -1.81 -9.90
C GLN A 35 8.52 -2.74 -9.51
N GLU A 36 8.80 -4.02 -9.28
CA GLU A 36 7.82 -4.99 -8.81
C GLU A 36 7.22 -4.57 -7.45
N GLN A 37 8.06 -4.17 -6.49
CA GLN A 37 7.59 -3.67 -5.19
C GLN A 37 6.82 -2.36 -5.31
N VAL A 38 7.26 -1.44 -6.17
CA VAL A 38 6.52 -0.20 -6.45
C VAL A 38 5.13 -0.52 -6.99
N ASN A 39 5.02 -1.44 -7.96
CA ASN A 39 3.75 -1.85 -8.53
C ASN A 39 2.83 -2.50 -7.47
N MET A 40 3.39 -3.35 -6.62
CA MET A 40 2.65 -3.95 -5.50
C MET A 40 2.13 -2.90 -4.51
N PHE A 41 2.93 -1.88 -4.21
CA PHE A 41 2.53 -0.79 -3.33
C PHE A 41 1.36 0.02 -3.93
N LEU A 42 1.45 0.37 -5.22
CA LEU A 42 0.41 1.11 -5.94
C LEU A 42 -0.90 0.33 -6.05
N GLN A 43 -0.85 -0.99 -6.21
CA GLN A 43 -2.05 -1.84 -6.20
C GLN A 43 -2.78 -1.82 -4.85
N ARG A 44 -2.03 -1.72 -3.73
CA ARG A 44 -2.61 -1.69 -2.38
C ARG A 44 -3.10 -0.30 -1.98
N SER A 45 -2.49 0.76 -2.51
CA SER A 45 -2.83 2.15 -2.20
C SER A 45 -2.84 3.02 -3.47
N PRO A 46 -3.91 2.93 -4.30
CA PRO A 46 -3.97 3.63 -5.58
C PRO A 46 -4.02 5.17 -5.47
N SER A 47 -4.23 5.72 -4.27
CA SER A 47 -4.28 7.17 -4.01
C SER A 47 -2.98 7.76 -3.46
N SER A 48 -1.92 6.97 -3.25
CA SER A 48 -0.66 7.49 -2.74
C SER A 48 0.12 8.27 -3.80
N SER A 49 0.74 9.39 -3.39
CA SER A 49 1.67 10.13 -4.24
C SER A 49 2.79 9.21 -4.72
N VAL A 50 3.01 9.19 -6.04
CA VAL A 50 4.09 8.42 -6.67
C VAL A 50 5.46 9.09 -6.46
N VAL A 51 5.47 10.37 -6.08
CA VAL A 51 6.70 11.16 -5.93
C VAL A 51 7.55 10.61 -4.78
N GLY A 52 8.74 10.11 -5.09
CA GLY A 52 9.67 9.53 -4.12
C GLY A 52 9.34 8.10 -3.68
N LEU A 53 8.32 7.46 -4.26
CA LEU A 53 7.98 6.07 -3.92
C LEU A 53 9.10 5.10 -4.32
N GLU A 54 9.61 5.22 -5.55
CA GLU A 54 10.71 4.38 -6.04
C GLU A 54 11.96 4.48 -5.16
N SER A 55 12.35 5.70 -4.75
CA SER A 55 13.49 5.90 -3.85
C SER A 55 13.22 5.34 -2.45
N SER A 56 12.00 5.46 -1.95
CA SER A 56 11.63 4.91 -0.64
C SER A 56 11.66 3.37 -0.64
N VAL A 57 11.17 2.76 -1.73
CA VAL A 57 11.23 1.31 -1.94
C VAL A 57 12.67 0.84 -2.06
N LEU A 58 13.50 1.52 -2.86
CA LEU A 58 14.92 1.19 -2.99
C LEU A 58 15.65 1.31 -1.64
N ASN A 59 15.41 2.38 -0.88
CA ASN A 59 16.00 2.54 0.44
C ASN A 59 15.58 1.41 1.39
N HIS A 60 14.31 1.03 1.37
CA HIS A 60 13.82 -0.09 2.17
C HIS A 60 14.51 -1.41 1.83
N LEU A 61 14.69 -1.70 0.54
CA LEU A 61 15.41 -2.90 0.08
C LEU A 61 16.88 -2.88 0.51
N ILE A 62 17.54 -1.72 0.40
CA ILE A 62 18.92 -1.54 0.86
C ILE A 62 19.01 -1.77 2.37
N GLU A 63 18.15 -1.14 3.16
CA GLU A 63 18.11 -1.30 4.62
C GLU A 63 17.93 -2.76 5.02
N GLN A 64 17.01 -3.47 4.38
CA GLN A 64 16.78 -4.89 4.64
C GLN A 64 18.03 -5.72 4.36
N GLU A 65 18.67 -5.55 3.20
CA GLU A 65 19.89 -6.29 2.87
C GLU A 65 21.08 -5.95 3.77
N VAL A 66 21.18 -4.68 4.21
CA VAL A 66 22.18 -4.27 5.20
C VAL A 66 21.97 -5.00 6.53
N LEU A 67 20.72 -5.11 7.00
CA LEU A 67 20.42 -5.87 8.22
C LEU A 67 20.79 -7.34 8.07
N VAL A 68 20.49 -7.98 6.93
CA VAL A 68 20.89 -9.37 6.67
C VAL A 68 22.41 -9.51 6.69
N TYR A 69 23.14 -8.62 6.01
CA TYR A 69 24.60 -8.66 5.95
C TYR A 69 25.26 -8.60 7.32
N PHE A 70 24.77 -7.74 8.22
CA PHE A 70 25.28 -7.67 9.58
C PHE A 70 24.81 -8.85 10.45
N ALA A 71 23.59 -9.33 10.26
CA ALA A 71 23.06 -10.50 10.94
C ALA A 71 23.90 -11.76 10.64
N GLU A 72 24.28 -11.99 9.38
CA GLU A 72 25.10 -13.14 8.97
C GLU A 72 26.51 -13.12 9.57
N LYS A 73 27.05 -11.93 9.83
CA LYS A 73 28.36 -11.77 10.47
C LYS A 73 28.32 -11.93 11.98
N ASP A 74 27.14 -11.78 12.59
CA ASP A 74 26.97 -11.85 14.03
C ASP A 74 26.71 -13.29 14.49
N THR A 75 27.80 -13.97 14.84
CA THR A 75 27.76 -15.36 15.35
C THR A 75 27.00 -15.53 16.68
N SER A 76 26.68 -14.44 17.37
CA SER A 76 25.91 -14.47 18.63
C SER A 76 24.40 -14.35 18.44
N LEU A 77 23.94 -14.13 17.20
CA LEU A 77 22.53 -13.97 16.90
C LEU A 77 21.81 -15.33 16.92
N LEU A 78 20.80 -15.46 17.79
CA LEU A 78 19.94 -16.63 17.86
C LEU A 78 18.71 -16.39 16.98
N VAL A 79 18.50 -17.24 15.97
CA VAL A 79 17.35 -17.16 15.05
C VAL A 79 16.64 -18.50 15.01
N ASP A 80 15.31 -18.46 15.18
CA ASP A 80 14.45 -19.62 15.06
C ASP A 80 14.04 -19.85 13.59
N PHE A 81 14.84 -20.67 12.89
CA PHE A 81 14.56 -21.00 11.49
C PHE A 81 13.40 -21.98 11.30
N SER A 82 12.84 -22.57 12.36
CA SER A 82 11.64 -23.42 12.22
C SER A 82 10.43 -22.65 11.70
N ARG A 83 10.41 -21.33 11.91
CA ARG A 83 9.39 -20.42 11.36
C ARG A 83 9.49 -20.22 9.86
N ALA A 84 10.66 -20.49 9.25
CA ALA A 84 10.87 -20.27 7.83
C ALA A 84 9.94 -21.17 6.99
N ASP A 85 9.72 -22.41 7.42
CA ASP A 85 8.85 -23.36 6.70
C ASP A 85 7.39 -22.88 6.68
N MET A 86 6.90 -22.30 7.79
CA MET A 86 5.55 -21.71 7.85
C MET A 86 5.41 -20.53 6.89
N ILE A 87 6.40 -19.64 6.86
CA ILE A 87 6.42 -18.49 5.94
C ILE A 87 6.43 -18.95 4.48
N VAL A 88 7.21 -19.99 4.16
CA VAL A 88 7.28 -20.57 2.82
C VAL A 88 5.92 -21.12 2.41
N ASP A 89 5.26 -21.88 3.28
CA ASP A 89 3.95 -22.47 3.00
C ASP A 89 2.88 -21.40 2.81
N GLU A 90 2.83 -20.37 3.66
CA GLU A 90 1.90 -19.24 3.51
C GLU A 90 2.11 -18.49 2.19
N ARG A 91 3.36 -18.22 1.83
CA ARG A 91 3.70 -17.50 0.60
C ARG A 91 3.43 -18.33 -0.64
N PHE A 92 3.72 -19.63 -0.61
CA PHE A 92 3.36 -20.55 -1.68
C PHE A 92 1.84 -20.63 -1.85
N ASP A 93 1.10 -20.70 -0.75
CA ASP A 93 -0.36 -20.73 -0.77
C ASP A 93 -0.96 -19.42 -1.27
N PHE A 94 -0.31 -18.28 -1.01
CA PHE A 94 -0.68 -17.01 -1.62
C PHE A 94 -0.56 -17.07 -3.15
N PHE A 95 0.55 -17.54 -3.70
CA PHE A 95 0.69 -17.69 -5.15
C PHE A 95 -0.33 -18.66 -5.73
N LYS A 96 -0.55 -19.81 -5.06
CA LYS A 96 -1.56 -20.81 -5.44
C LYS A 96 -2.97 -20.21 -5.48
N LYS A 97 -3.33 -19.35 -4.53
CA LYS A 97 -4.65 -18.69 -4.49
C LYS A 97 -4.82 -17.65 -5.61
N ASN A 98 -3.77 -16.90 -5.93
CA ASN A 98 -3.83 -15.88 -6.99
C ASN A 98 -3.79 -16.49 -8.40
N LEU A 99 -3.03 -17.57 -8.59
CA LEU A 99 -2.85 -18.25 -9.89
C LEU A 99 -3.82 -19.42 -10.09
N GLY A 100 -4.49 -19.87 -9.03
CA GLY A 100 -5.58 -20.86 -9.06
C GLY A 100 -5.17 -22.32 -8.87
N SER A 101 -3.95 -22.72 -9.23
CA SER A 101 -3.48 -24.11 -9.07
C SER A 101 -1.97 -24.21 -8.86
N VAL A 102 -1.49 -25.38 -8.43
CA VAL A 102 -0.04 -25.66 -8.29
C VAL A 102 0.65 -25.63 -9.66
N SER A 103 0.05 -26.22 -10.69
CA SER A 103 0.61 -26.20 -12.06
C SER A 103 0.76 -24.77 -12.57
N ALA A 104 -0.23 -23.91 -12.35
CA ALA A 104 -0.16 -22.51 -12.77
C ALA A 104 0.96 -21.73 -12.04
N VAL A 105 1.27 -22.10 -10.80
CA VAL A 105 2.41 -21.55 -10.06
C VAL A 105 3.72 -22.03 -10.66
N GLU A 106 3.85 -23.33 -10.94
CA GLU A 106 5.03 -23.90 -11.59
C GLU A 106 5.27 -23.30 -12.99
N ASP A 107 4.21 -23.10 -13.77
CA ASP A 107 4.25 -22.46 -15.09
C ASP A 107 4.67 -20.99 -14.99
N TYR A 108 4.18 -20.26 -13.97
CA TYR A 108 4.52 -18.85 -13.75
C TYR A 108 6.00 -18.66 -13.37
N PHE A 109 6.54 -19.51 -12.50
CA PHE A 109 7.95 -19.46 -12.09
C PHE A 109 8.90 -20.26 -13.00
N GLY A 110 8.37 -21.04 -13.94
CA GLY A 110 9.14 -21.93 -14.82
C GLY A 110 9.98 -22.96 -14.06
N SER A 111 9.57 -23.31 -12.83
CA SER A 111 10.34 -24.15 -11.89
C SER A 111 9.41 -25.11 -11.17
N SER A 112 9.94 -26.23 -10.68
CA SER A 112 9.14 -27.18 -9.91
C SER A 112 8.75 -26.61 -8.54
N LYS A 113 7.65 -27.12 -7.95
CA LYS A 113 7.20 -26.75 -6.60
C LYS A 113 8.34 -26.81 -5.56
N THR A 114 9.20 -27.81 -5.65
CA THR A 114 10.32 -27.98 -4.71
C THR A 114 11.34 -26.86 -4.86
N GLU A 115 11.75 -26.55 -6.09
CA GLU A 115 12.70 -25.47 -6.36
C GLU A 115 12.15 -24.10 -5.94
N ILE A 116 10.86 -23.86 -6.20
CA ILE A 116 10.17 -22.64 -5.77
C ILE A 116 10.23 -22.53 -4.24
N LYS A 117 9.91 -23.61 -3.52
CA LYS A 117 10.00 -23.63 -2.05
C LYS A 117 11.43 -23.42 -1.55
N ASP A 118 12.44 -23.95 -2.22
CA ASP A 118 13.84 -23.75 -1.85
C ASP A 118 14.28 -22.28 -2.00
N VAL A 119 13.82 -21.61 -3.07
CA VAL A 119 14.06 -20.17 -3.25
C VAL A 119 13.35 -19.38 -2.15
N LEU A 120 12.06 -19.66 -1.91
CA LEU A 120 11.29 -19.00 -0.86
C LEU A 120 11.89 -19.24 0.53
N LEU A 121 12.47 -20.41 0.79
CA LEU A 121 13.12 -20.72 2.07
C LEU A 121 14.34 -19.84 2.30
N LYS A 122 15.16 -19.60 1.27
CA LYS A 122 16.31 -18.68 1.36
C LYS A 122 15.86 -17.25 1.67
N GLU A 123 14.79 -16.80 1.02
CA GLU A 123 14.20 -15.48 1.28
C GLU A 123 13.63 -15.39 2.71
N ALA A 124 12.88 -16.41 3.15
CA ALA A 124 12.30 -16.44 4.49
C ALA A 124 13.38 -16.42 5.59
N ARG A 125 14.48 -17.16 5.41
CA ARG A 125 15.62 -17.12 6.32
C ARG A 125 16.27 -15.74 6.37
N SER A 126 16.43 -15.09 5.22
CA SER A 126 16.96 -13.72 5.14
C SER A 126 16.06 -12.74 5.90
N LEU A 127 14.74 -12.85 5.75
CA LEU A 127 13.77 -12.03 6.47
C LEU A 127 13.89 -12.22 7.99
N LEU A 128 13.95 -13.47 8.46
CA LEU A 128 14.08 -13.79 9.89
C LEU A 128 15.41 -13.30 10.48
N LEU A 129 16.50 -13.36 9.72
CA LEU A 129 17.80 -12.79 10.11
C LEU A 129 17.70 -11.28 10.30
N ALA A 130 17.15 -10.56 9.32
CA ALA A 130 16.99 -9.12 9.41
C ALA A 130 16.09 -8.71 10.58
N GLU A 131 14.99 -9.43 10.80
CA GLU A 131 14.08 -9.17 11.92
C GLU A 131 14.76 -9.38 13.28
N SER A 132 15.44 -10.52 13.45
CA SER A 132 16.09 -10.87 14.71
C SER A 132 17.22 -9.89 15.03
N PHE A 133 17.99 -9.47 14.02
CA PHE A 133 19.05 -8.49 14.19
C PHE A 133 18.49 -7.11 14.56
N LYS A 134 17.39 -6.68 13.91
CA LYS A 134 16.69 -5.44 14.26
C LYS A 134 16.16 -5.48 15.70
N GLN A 135 15.58 -6.59 16.13
CA GLN A 135 15.12 -6.77 17.52
C GLN A 135 16.28 -6.67 18.51
N LYS A 136 17.43 -7.28 18.19
CA LYS A 136 18.66 -7.15 18.99
C LYS A 136 19.11 -5.70 19.10
N LEU A 137 19.13 -4.94 18.01
CA LEU A 137 19.49 -3.52 18.03
C LEU A 137 18.57 -2.70 18.95
N TYR A 138 17.26 -2.96 18.91
CA TYR A 138 16.30 -2.28 19.77
C TYR A 138 16.34 -2.73 21.23
N SER A 139 16.81 -3.95 21.52
CA SER A 139 16.90 -4.45 22.90
C SER A 139 17.79 -3.60 23.82
N GLY A 140 18.72 -2.82 23.25
CA GLY A 140 19.56 -1.88 24.00
C GLY A 140 18.87 -0.56 24.35
N VAL A 141 17.69 -0.29 23.82
CA VAL A 141 16.93 0.95 24.07
C VAL A 141 15.93 0.70 25.19
N SER A 142 16.19 1.27 26.37
CA SER A 142 15.26 1.28 27.49
C SER A 142 14.67 2.68 27.65
N VAL A 143 13.35 2.78 27.73
CA VAL A 143 12.65 4.05 28.01
C VAL A 143 12.49 4.19 29.51
N SER A 144 13.00 5.27 30.11
CA SER A 144 12.90 5.51 31.55
C SER A 144 11.59 6.20 31.92
N TYR A 145 11.21 6.13 33.21
CA TYR A 145 10.06 6.88 33.72
C TYR A 145 10.19 8.39 33.44
N ASN A 146 11.40 8.94 33.56
CA ASN A 146 11.65 10.36 33.33
C ASN A 146 11.38 10.74 31.87
N ASP A 147 11.78 9.89 30.90
CA ASP A 147 11.53 10.13 29.47
C ASP A 147 10.03 10.13 29.15
N VAL A 148 9.29 9.18 29.73
CA VAL A 148 7.82 9.11 29.59
C VAL A 148 7.16 10.31 30.26
N SER A 149 7.61 10.69 31.45
CA SER A 149 7.06 11.83 32.19
C SER A 149 7.31 13.14 31.46
N SER A 150 8.53 13.36 30.96
CA SER A 150 8.86 14.54 30.17
C SER A 150 8.07 14.60 28.87
N PHE A 151 7.95 13.47 28.15
CA PHE A 151 7.13 13.39 26.94
C PHE A 151 5.66 13.71 27.25
N TYR A 152 5.09 13.11 28.29
CA TYR A 152 3.70 13.35 28.68
C TYR A 152 3.45 14.82 29.05
N LEU A 153 4.32 15.44 29.85
CA LEU A 153 4.19 16.84 30.25
C LEU A 153 4.34 17.80 29.06
N SER A 154 5.23 17.51 28.11
CA SER A 154 5.44 18.33 26.91
C SER A 154 4.32 18.20 25.89
N TYR A 155 3.70 17.03 25.76
CA TYR A 155 2.68 16.75 24.73
C TYR A 155 1.27 16.59 25.28
N LYS A 156 1.03 16.93 26.56
CA LYS A 156 -0.24 16.74 27.26
C LYS A 156 -1.46 17.22 26.47
N ASP A 157 -1.37 18.37 25.81
CA ASP A 157 -2.46 18.99 25.05
C ASP A 157 -2.64 18.38 23.65
N SER A 158 -1.66 17.62 23.17
CA SER A 158 -1.68 16.92 21.87
C SER A 158 -1.99 15.43 22.01
N LEU A 159 -1.98 14.88 23.23
CA LEU A 159 -2.32 13.49 23.48
C LEU A 159 -3.84 13.32 23.45
N PRO A 160 -4.39 12.47 22.56
CA PRO A 160 -5.82 12.24 22.50
C PRO A 160 -6.30 11.57 23.80
N LEU A 161 -7.21 12.22 24.53
CA LEU A 161 -7.82 11.67 25.76
C LEU A 161 -8.62 10.39 25.48
N THR A 162 -9.08 10.23 24.25
CA THR A 162 -9.74 9.06 23.64
C THR A 162 -9.62 9.18 22.11
N PRO A 163 -9.68 8.10 21.31
CA PRO A 163 -9.73 8.24 19.85
C PRO A 163 -10.95 9.10 19.47
N PHE A 164 -10.70 10.27 18.88
CA PHE A 164 -11.76 11.17 18.45
C PHE A 164 -12.64 10.48 17.40
N ARG A 165 -13.94 10.34 17.68
CA ARG A 165 -14.93 9.94 16.67
C ARG A 165 -15.47 11.21 16.03
N TYR A 166 -15.10 11.47 14.80
CA TYR A 166 -15.68 12.54 14.00
C TYR A 166 -16.80 11.97 13.14
N ASN A 167 -17.97 12.62 13.15
CA ASN A 167 -19.00 12.42 12.14
C ASN A 167 -18.80 13.51 11.08
N TYR A 168 -18.43 13.13 9.87
CA TYR A 168 -18.16 14.06 8.77
C TYR A 168 -18.91 13.62 7.52
N SER A 169 -19.35 14.60 6.73
CA SER A 169 -19.94 14.39 5.41
C SER A 169 -18.97 14.93 4.36
N ILE A 170 -18.51 14.07 3.45
CA ILE A 170 -17.63 14.49 2.34
C ILE A 170 -18.50 14.87 1.15
N TYR A 171 -18.24 16.06 0.60
CA TYR A 171 -18.76 16.49 -0.69
C TYR A 171 -17.67 16.32 -1.75
N ALA A 172 -17.91 15.45 -2.74
CA ALA A 172 -16.97 15.21 -3.83
C ALA A 172 -17.58 15.68 -5.15
N LEU A 173 -16.97 16.68 -5.77
CA LEU A 173 -17.29 17.10 -7.14
C LEU A 173 -16.43 16.30 -8.12
N PRO A 174 -17.01 15.37 -8.91
CA PRO A 174 -16.26 14.73 -9.97
C PRO A 174 -15.97 15.76 -11.07
N SER A 175 -14.71 16.16 -11.23
CA SER A 175 -14.28 16.99 -12.36
C SER A 175 -13.47 16.14 -13.35
N ILE A 176 -13.90 16.15 -14.61
CA ILE A 176 -13.14 15.54 -15.70
C ILE A 176 -12.01 16.52 -16.02
N LEU A 177 -10.77 16.06 -15.92
CA LEU A 177 -9.52 16.83 -16.09
C LEU A 177 -9.45 17.54 -17.46
N LYS A 178 -10.12 18.68 -17.60
CA LYS A 178 -9.92 19.68 -18.65
C LYS A 178 -9.76 21.01 -17.93
N THR A 179 -8.70 21.74 -18.21
CA THR A 179 -8.32 22.97 -17.51
C THR A 179 -9.46 24.00 -17.29
N PRO A 180 -10.44 24.22 -18.19
CA PRO A 180 -11.57 25.12 -17.92
C PRO A 180 -12.69 24.54 -17.03
N SER A 181 -12.68 23.23 -16.73
CA SER A 181 -13.66 22.58 -15.82
C SER A 181 -13.18 22.58 -14.36
N LEU A 182 -11.86 22.58 -14.14
CA LEU A 182 -11.24 22.60 -12.81
C LEU A 182 -11.47 23.93 -12.10
N GLU A 183 -11.17 25.06 -12.74
CA GLU A 183 -11.38 26.39 -12.14
C GLU A 183 -12.85 26.64 -11.77
N LYS A 184 -13.79 26.16 -12.60
CA LYS A 184 -15.22 26.23 -12.32
C LYS A 184 -15.63 25.36 -11.13
N SER A 185 -15.04 24.17 -11.01
CA SER A 185 -15.31 23.24 -9.91
C SER A 185 -14.74 23.74 -8.58
N PHE A 186 -13.60 24.42 -8.61
CA PHE A 186 -13.06 25.11 -7.43
C PHE A 186 -13.91 26.32 -7.05
N ALA A 187 -14.32 27.14 -8.02
CA ALA A 187 -15.19 28.28 -7.74
C ALA A 187 -16.55 27.87 -7.16
N THR A 188 -17.13 26.75 -7.61
CA THR A 188 -18.37 26.20 -7.03
C THR A 188 -18.14 25.57 -5.66
N ALA A 189 -17.01 24.88 -5.43
CA ALA A 189 -16.65 24.38 -4.11
C ALA A 189 -16.48 25.53 -3.11
N ASP A 190 -15.81 26.62 -3.51
CA ASP A 190 -15.58 27.79 -2.68
C ASP A 190 -16.89 28.54 -2.39
N SER A 191 -17.81 28.65 -3.36
CA SER A 191 -19.12 29.27 -3.12
C SER A 191 -19.95 28.44 -2.15
N VAL A 192 -19.99 27.11 -2.31
CA VAL A 192 -20.71 26.19 -1.41
C VAL A 192 -20.09 26.24 -0.01
N PHE A 193 -18.76 26.25 0.10
CA PHE A 193 -18.06 26.38 1.38
C PHE A 193 -18.34 27.72 2.06
N ALA A 194 -18.37 28.82 1.31
CA ALA A 194 -18.72 30.14 1.82
C ALA A 194 -20.16 30.21 2.32
N GLU A 195 -21.08 29.51 1.67
CA GLU A 195 -22.50 29.46 2.04
C GLU A 195 -22.75 28.60 3.28
N ILE A 196 -22.04 27.46 3.39
CA ILE A 196 -22.01 26.63 4.60
C ILE A 196 -21.45 27.44 5.79
N LYS A 197 -20.37 28.20 5.58
CA LYS A 197 -19.73 29.02 6.63
C LYS A 197 -20.62 30.17 7.11
N LYS A 198 -21.52 30.67 6.25
CA LYS A 198 -22.51 31.70 6.60
C LYS A 198 -23.74 31.16 7.34
N GLY A 199 -23.85 29.83 7.49
CA GLY A 199 -24.97 29.19 8.20
C GLY A 199 -26.31 29.25 7.46
N LEU A 200 -26.32 29.64 6.18
CA LEU A 200 -27.54 29.80 5.39
C LEU A 200 -28.10 28.46 4.87
N LEU A 201 -27.29 27.40 4.88
CA LEU A 201 -27.66 26.04 4.48
C LEU A 201 -27.31 25.05 5.59
N LEU A 202 -28.34 24.39 6.14
CA LEU A 202 -28.14 23.16 6.91
C LEU A 202 -27.61 22.09 5.94
N MET A 203 -26.55 21.36 6.31
CA MET A 203 -25.96 20.29 5.49
C MET A 203 -26.98 19.28 4.94
N GLY A 204 -28.08 19.04 5.68
CA GLY A 204 -29.18 18.20 5.20
C GLY A 204 -29.97 18.77 4.01
N PHE A 205 -30.05 20.08 3.89
CA PHE A 205 -30.72 20.78 2.79
C PHE A 205 -29.91 20.70 1.48
N ILE A 206 -28.59 20.68 1.56
CA ILE A 206 -27.69 20.53 0.41
C ILE A 206 -27.85 19.14 -0.22
N VAL A 207 -27.94 18.09 0.61
CA VAL A 207 -28.20 16.72 0.15
C VAL A 207 -29.56 16.65 -0.55
N PHE A 208 -30.59 17.30 -0.02
CA PHE A 208 -31.94 17.28 -0.59
C PHE A 208 -32.03 17.97 -1.95
N ILE A 209 -31.47 19.19 -2.08
CA ILE A 209 -31.49 19.95 -3.33
C ILE A 209 -30.72 19.21 -4.44
N LEU A 210 -29.59 18.59 -4.12
CA LEU A 210 -28.82 17.86 -5.13
C LEU A 210 -29.45 16.53 -5.53
N VAL A 211 -30.11 15.82 -4.62
CA VAL A 211 -30.87 14.59 -4.95
C VAL A 211 -31.94 14.90 -6.00
N GLU A 212 -32.67 16.00 -5.84
CA GLU A 212 -33.72 16.42 -6.77
C GLU A 212 -33.13 16.79 -8.16
N THR A 213 -31.93 17.37 -8.19
CA THR A 213 -31.21 17.64 -9.46
C THR A 213 -30.58 16.41 -10.11
N LEU A 214 -30.19 15.40 -9.32
CA LEU A 214 -29.61 14.14 -9.81
C LEU A 214 -30.70 13.17 -10.30
N ASP A 215 -31.87 13.15 -9.67
CA ASP A 215 -33.05 12.42 -10.16
C ASP A 215 -33.54 12.98 -11.50
N LEU A 216 -33.40 14.29 -11.74
CA LEU A 216 -33.67 14.92 -13.04
C LEU A 216 -32.64 14.56 -14.14
N LEU A 217 -31.46 14.06 -13.76
CA LEU A 217 -30.36 13.70 -14.67
C LEU A 217 -30.24 12.18 -14.95
N GLY A 218 -31.12 11.36 -14.38
CA GLY A 218 -31.31 9.97 -14.82
C GLY A 218 -30.19 8.99 -14.46
N GLU A 219 -29.47 9.19 -13.36
CA GLU A 219 -28.46 8.23 -12.85
C GLU A 219 -28.85 7.63 -11.49
N GLU A 220 -29.89 6.79 -11.48
CA GLU A 220 -30.40 6.09 -10.28
C GLU A 220 -29.40 5.11 -9.62
N LEU A 221 -28.39 4.63 -10.35
CA LEU A 221 -27.57 3.48 -9.92
C LEU A 221 -26.42 3.88 -8.98
N LEU A 222 -25.86 5.09 -9.13
CA LEU A 222 -24.75 5.54 -8.28
C LEU A 222 -25.23 5.91 -6.86
N TYR A 223 -26.45 6.46 -6.78
CA TYR A 223 -27.05 6.91 -5.52
C TYR A 223 -27.41 5.75 -4.58
N ARG A 224 -27.92 4.64 -5.11
CA ARG A 224 -28.24 3.44 -4.30
C ARG A 224 -27.01 2.77 -3.67
N SER A 225 -25.83 2.91 -4.28
CA SER A 225 -24.59 2.36 -3.76
C SER A 225 -24.05 3.20 -2.60
N LEU A 226 -24.02 4.53 -2.77
CA LEU A 226 -23.55 5.48 -1.75
C LEU A 226 -24.45 5.51 -0.50
N LYS A 227 -25.78 5.45 -0.67
CA LYS A 227 -26.72 5.46 0.46
C LYS A 227 -26.57 4.23 1.37
N ARG A 228 -26.18 3.08 0.81
CA ARG A 228 -25.96 1.83 1.55
C ARG A 228 -24.61 1.79 2.28
N GLN A 229 -23.67 2.64 1.88
CA GLN A 229 -22.31 2.68 2.44
C GLN A 229 -22.14 3.76 3.52
N LEU A 230 -22.93 4.83 3.46
CA LEU A 230 -22.89 5.94 4.42
C LEU A 230 -23.88 5.78 5.59
N PHE A 231 -24.89 4.92 5.46
CA PHE A 231 -25.84 4.61 6.53
C PHE A 231 -26.17 3.11 6.53
N PRO A 232 -25.62 2.29 7.44
CA PRO A 232 -26.20 0.99 7.77
C PRO A 232 -27.53 1.14 8.50
#